data_AF-A0A4R4S4H0-F1
#
_entry.id   AF-A0A4R4S4H0-F1
#
_cell.length_a   1.000
_cell.length_b   1.000
_cell.length_c   1.000
_cell.angle_alpha   90.00
_cell.angle_beta   90.00
_cell.angle_gamma   90.00
#
_symmetry.space_group_name_H-M   'P 1'
#
loop_
_entity.id
_entity.type
_entity.pdbx_description
1 polymer ?
#
loop_
_entity_poly.entity_id
_entity_poly.type
_entity_poly.pdbx_seq_one_letter_code
_entity_poly.pdbx_strand_id
1 'polypeptide(L)'
;MSRISGRLRRTGAVAIGVLAMGAAGAVTAPASAAQPVYAEDFSDGLGTFTATGSVSTGAYGARLRGSRFSGSSMTSAAIDLTGHGDVTVSYTRAASGLDLGETFTAAYSVDGGAFTALESSRAATGAASFRLPASVEGGDLRLRFSLDADGLLETLTVDDVLVEAGDGDAPPGGSLPPVDDVTEPGPYAVAVDESAGPGDDGWLVYPADAGRDGVDHPILVWGPGAGSDPADYEDMLRQWASHGFVVYSEVSSSDGGYMVDALDWLETRNASPASPLYQDLDTSEVAFGGHSRGSLGTFDVADEPRLATTVHVAGGSFDGGGPDNLRRPALYIGGDDDFATGNMERDYTNTDVPVWFNILDDTDHILATRNGQHIITAWLRWLLADEEFRRADDFLSSTCTFCDLGDVRYKNW
;
A
#
# COMPACT_ATOMS: atom_id res chain seq x y z
N MET A 1 10.74 -22.26 94.25
CA MET A 1 10.49 -21.09 95.11
C MET A 1 11.68 -20.15 95.02
N SER A 2 11.43 -18.86 95.01
CA SER A 2 12.39 -17.75 95.04
C SER A 2 13.03 -17.30 93.71
N ARG A 3 13.09 -15.97 93.64
CA ARG A 3 13.49 -15.06 92.56
C ARG A 3 15.00 -14.93 92.49
N ILE A 4 15.52 -14.43 91.37
CA ILE A 4 16.68 -13.51 91.22
C ILE A 4 16.48 -12.86 89.84
N SER A 5 16.13 -11.56 89.78
CA SER A 5 16.97 -10.42 89.34
C SER A 5 17.43 -10.53 87.87
N GLY A 6 17.42 -9.53 87.00
CA GLY A 6 17.21 -8.09 87.08
C GLY A 6 17.99 -7.43 85.93
N ARG A 7 17.40 -6.40 85.32
CA ARG A 7 17.96 -5.35 84.42
C ARG A 7 17.99 -5.57 82.89
N LEU A 8 17.14 -4.74 82.27
CA LEU A 8 17.29 -3.93 81.05
C LEU A 8 18.49 -4.20 80.12
N ARG A 9 18.20 -4.31 78.80
CA ARG A 9 18.81 -3.43 77.77
C ARG A 9 18.12 -3.56 76.39
N ARG A 10 17.81 -2.37 75.86
CA ARG A 10 17.80 -1.94 74.43
C ARG A 10 17.01 -2.77 73.41
N THR A 11 15.93 -2.12 72.95
CA THR A 11 15.30 -2.28 71.65
C THR A 11 16.31 -2.17 70.51
N GLY A 12 16.26 -3.12 69.58
CA GLY A 12 16.97 -3.14 68.31
C GLY A 12 16.20 -4.04 67.35
N ALA A 13 15.76 -3.46 66.24
CA ALA A 13 14.80 -4.02 65.29
C ALA A 13 15.37 -5.17 64.45
N VAL A 14 14.47 -6.08 64.02
CA VAL A 14 14.61 -6.82 62.76
C VAL A 14 13.24 -6.79 62.08
N ALA A 15 13.12 -5.92 61.07
CA ALA A 15 12.03 -5.96 60.10
C ALA A 15 12.47 -6.90 58.96
N ILE A 16 11.71 -7.95 58.73
CA ILE A 16 11.87 -8.85 57.58
C ILE A 16 11.25 -8.12 56.39
N GLY A 17 12.10 -7.61 55.49
CA GLY A 17 11.68 -7.01 54.23
C GLY A 17 11.22 -8.10 53.24
N VAL A 18 10.01 -7.94 52.73
CA VAL A 18 9.50 -8.67 51.57
C VAL A 18 10.21 -8.13 50.33
N LEU A 19 11.06 -8.94 49.71
CA LEU A 19 11.57 -8.68 48.36
C LEU A 19 10.50 -9.09 47.36
N ALA A 20 9.65 -8.13 46.99
CA ALA A 20 8.94 -8.18 45.72
C ALA A 20 9.97 -7.91 44.62
N MET A 21 10.34 -8.96 43.87
CA MET A 21 11.00 -8.78 42.58
C MET A 21 9.95 -8.17 41.64
N GLY A 22 9.96 -6.84 41.52
CA GLY A 22 9.29 -6.16 40.43
C GLY A 22 9.98 -6.58 39.14
N ALA A 23 9.28 -7.33 38.29
CA ALA A 23 9.63 -7.41 36.89
C ALA A 23 9.59 -5.96 36.37
N ALA A 24 10.77 -5.44 36.01
CA ALA A 24 10.84 -4.24 35.19
C ALA A 24 10.12 -4.60 33.89
N GLY A 25 8.89 -4.12 33.74
CA GLY A 25 8.27 -4.08 32.42
C GLY A 25 9.23 -3.34 31.53
N ALA A 26 9.72 -4.01 30.48
CA ALA A 26 10.27 -3.31 29.35
C ALA A 26 9.12 -2.45 28.82
N VAL A 27 9.13 -1.19 29.21
CA VAL A 27 8.34 -0.17 28.53
C VAL A 27 9.00 -0.10 27.17
N THR A 28 8.45 -0.79 26.18
CA THR A 28 8.80 -0.53 24.79
C THR A 28 8.58 0.96 24.60
N ALA A 29 9.64 1.67 24.21
CA ALA A 29 9.49 3.06 23.80
C ALA A 29 8.44 3.07 22.68
N PRO A 30 7.53 4.07 22.65
CA PRO A 30 6.63 4.20 21.52
C PRO A 30 7.46 4.24 20.23
N ALA A 31 6.91 3.70 19.13
CA ALA A 31 7.47 3.83 17.79
C ALA A 31 7.98 5.26 17.59
N SER A 32 9.20 5.40 17.08
CA SER A 32 9.82 6.72 16.90
C SER A 32 8.91 7.55 15.98
N ALA A 33 8.38 8.65 16.51
CA ALA A 33 7.45 9.49 15.74
C ALA A 33 8.23 10.17 14.60
N ALA A 34 7.66 10.20 13.39
CA ALA A 34 8.22 10.95 12.25
C ALA A 34 8.62 12.36 12.70
N GLN A 35 9.86 12.75 12.38
CA GLN A 35 10.43 14.04 12.77
C GLN A 35 10.55 14.94 11.53
N PRO A 36 10.28 16.26 11.67
CA PRO A 36 10.49 17.19 10.58
C PRO A 36 12.00 17.32 10.28
N VAL A 37 12.40 16.95 9.06
CA VAL A 37 13.77 17.06 8.55
C VAL A 37 13.97 18.35 7.77
N TYR A 38 12.91 18.85 7.12
CA TYR A 38 12.92 20.10 6.39
C TYR A 38 11.56 20.79 6.46
N ALA A 39 11.53 22.11 6.57
CA ALA A 39 10.30 22.90 6.49
C ALA A 39 10.56 24.25 5.79
N GLU A 40 9.59 24.71 5.00
CA GLU A 40 9.61 26.01 4.31
C GLU A 40 8.19 26.54 4.11
N ASP A 41 7.93 27.74 4.63
CA ASP A 41 6.64 28.46 4.50
C ASP A 41 6.73 29.68 3.56
N PHE A 42 7.91 29.93 2.99
CA PHE A 42 8.24 31.02 2.09
C PHE A 42 7.92 32.44 2.61
N SER A 43 7.68 32.58 3.92
CA SER A 43 7.31 33.86 4.54
C SER A 43 8.45 34.88 4.49
N ASP A 44 9.70 34.39 4.52
CA ASP A 44 10.93 35.17 4.50
C ASP A 44 11.71 35.08 3.16
N GLY A 45 11.06 34.63 2.08
CA GLY A 45 11.70 34.46 0.77
C GLY A 45 11.63 33.02 0.27
N LEU A 46 12.51 32.64 -0.65
CA LEU A 46 12.57 31.26 -1.17
C LEU A 46 13.32 30.29 -0.23
N GLY A 47 13.87 30.78 0.89
CA GLY A 47 14.76 30.03 1.76
C GLY A 47 15.85 29.30 0.98
N THR A 48 15.83 27.97 1.01
CA THR A 48 16.84 27.14 0.30
C THR A 48 16.51 26.86 -1.16
N PHE A 49 15.33 27.27 -1.64
CA PHE A 49 14.93 27.09 -3.02
C PHE A 49 15.64 28.07 -3.95
N THR A 50 15.98 27.57 -5.13
CA THR A 50 16.42 28.36 -6.28
C THR A 50 15.32 28.38 -7.33
N ALA A 51 15.07 29.54 -7.92
CA ALA A 51 13.99 29.73 -8.89
C ALA A 51 14.51 30.01 -10.30
N THR A 52 13.76 29.53 -11.29
CA THR A 52 13.91 29.84 -12.70
C THR A 52 12.57 30.35 -13.23
N GLY A 53 12.60 31.38 -14.08
CA GLY A 53 11.37 32.00 -14.59
C GLY A 53 10.74 32.98 -13.60
N SER A 54 9.41 33.05 -13.59
CA SER A 54 8.64 34.02 -12.80
C SER A 54 8.17 33.40 -11.50
N VAL A 55 8.97 33.58 -10.45
CA VAL A 55 8.67 33.12 -9.08
C VAL A 55 8.81 34.28 -8.10
N SER A 56 7.82 34.45 -7.23
CA SER A 56 7.80 35.48 -6.18
C SER A 56 7.21 34.92 -4.91
N THR A 57 7.71 35.31 -3.74
CA THR A 57 7.15 34.91 -2.44
C THR A 57 6.34 36.04 -1.81
N GLY A 58 5.46 35.69 -0.87
CA GLY A 58 4.63 36.65 -0.15
C GLY A 58 3.82 35.99 0.97
N ALA A 59 2.77 36.66 1.42
CA ALA A 59 1.96 36.24 2.57
C ALA A 59 1.17 34.91 2.42
N TYR A 60 1.33 34.21 1.29
CA TYR A 60 0.61 32.98 0.95
C TYR A 60 1.55 31.97 0.28
N GLY A 61 2.84 31.98 0.64
CA GLY A 61 3.83 31.09 0.07
C GLY A 61 4.54 31.61 -1.19
N ALA A 62 5.15 30.69 -1.93
CA ALA A 62 5.81 30.93 -3.20
C ALA A 62 4.83 30.81 -4.38
N ARG A 63 4.82 31.82 -5.25
CA ARG A 63 3.94 31.90 -6.41
C ARG A 63 4.72 31.86 -7.71
N LEU A 64 4.48 30.82 -8.51
CA LEU A 64 4.94 30.65 -9.87
C LEU A 64 3.90 31.22 -10.84
N ARG A 65 4.35 31.85 -11.94
CA ARG A 65 3.45 32.36 -13.00
C ARG A 65 3.79 31.78 -14.37
N GLY A 66 2.76 31.56 -15.18
CA GLY A 66 2.90 31.20 -16.59
C GLY A 66 3.62 32.28 -17.39
N SER A 67 4.21 31.88 -18.51
CA SER A 67 4.98 32.75 -19.40
C SER A 67 5.12 32.12 -20.78
N ARG A 68 4.87 32.93 -21.82
CA ARG A 68 5.05 32.54 -23.23
C ARG A 68 6.48 32.21 -23.66
N PHE A 69 7.46 32.50 -22.82
CA PHE A 69 8.88 32.39 -23.19
C PHE A 69 9.62 31.28 -22.46
N SER A 70 9.17 30.92 -21.25
CA SER A 70 9.81 29.89 -20.43
C SER A 70 8.90 29.49 -19.28
N GLY A 71 8.77 28.18 -19.02
CA GLY A 71 8.12 27.69 -17.81
C GLY A 71 8.78 28.21 -16.53
N SER A 72 8.01 28.29 -15.45
CA SER A 72 8.52 28.71 -14.14
C SER A 72 8.78 27.48 -13.28
N SER A 73 9.84 27.49 -12.48
CA SER A 73 10.10 26.43 -11.51
C SER A 73 10.88 26.94 -10.31
N MET A 74 10.75 26.23 -9.20
CA MET A 74 11.61 26.37 -8.04
C MET A 74 12.07 24.99 -7.57
N THR A 75 13.35 24.87 -7.21
CA THR A 75 13.97 23.62 -6.78
C THR A 75 14.71 23.84 -5.46
N SER A 76 14.50 22.97 -4.48
CA SER A 76 15.15 23.05 -3.17
C SER A 76 16.66 22.80 -3.27
N ALA A 77 17.39 23.20 -2.23
CA ALA A 77 18.70 22.60 -1.96
C ALA A 77 18.55 21.09 -1.69
N ALA A 78 19.68 20.38 -1.64
CA ALA A 78 19.67 19.00 -1.18
C ALA A 78 19.24 18.97 0.30
N ILE A 79 18.31 18.09 0.62
CA ILE A 79 17.84 17.77 1.95
C ILE A 79 18.50 16.45 2.31
N ASP A 80 19.42 16.49 3.27
CA ASP A 80 20.19 15.32 3.71
C ASP A 80 19.29 14.38 4.52
N LEU A 81 19.06 13.19 3.98
CA LEU A 81 18.28 12.13 4.65
C LEU A 81 19.19 11.06 5.26
N THR A 82 20.49 11.33 5.46
CA THR A 82 21.42 10.37 6.07
C THR A 82 20.91 9.92 7.44
N GLY A 83 20.65 8.62 7.58
CA GLY A 83 20.13 8.03 8.82
C GLY A 83 18.62 8.20 9.02
N HIS A 84 17.92 8.73 8.02
CA HIS A 84 16.48 8.92 8.01
C HIS A 84 15.82 7.99 6.97
N GLY A 85 14.66 7.46 7.33
CA GLY A 85 13.79 6.65 6.47
C GLY A 85 12.33 7.08 6.60
N ASP A 86 11.37 6.34 6.02
CA ASP A 86 9.94 6.68 6.15
C ASP A 86 9.59 8.12 5.76
N VAL A 87 10.16 8.56 4.64
CA VAL A 87 10.12 9.97 4.25
C VAL A 87 8.74 10.32 3.70
N THR A 88 8.11 11.35 4.27
CA THR A 88 6.85 11.93 3.80
C THR A 88 7.08 13.38 3.41
N VAL A 89 6.59 13.76 2.22
CA VAL A 89 6.60 15.13 1.72
C VAL A 89 5.17 15.65 1.72
N SER A 90 4.94 16.77 2.39
CA SER A 90 3.65 17.45 2.38
C SER A 90 3.81 18.93 2.03
N TYR A 91 2.76 19.51 1.46
CA TYR A 91 2.70 20.93 1.09
C TYR A 91 1.27 21.38 0.80
N THR A 92 1.01 22.67 0.92
CA THR A 92 -0.21 23.33 0.46
C THR A 92 0.00 23.86 -0.95
N ARG A 93 -0.97 23.65 -1.86
CA ARG A 93 -0.93 24.22 -3.22
C ARG A 93 -2.25 24.83 -3.65
N ALA A 94 -2.18 25.75 -4.60
CA ALA A 94 -3.33 26.30 -5.31
C ALA A 94 -2.96 26.63 -6.76
N ALA A 95 -3.48 25.84 -7.70
CA ALA A 95 -3.39 26.11 -9.14
C ALA A 95 -4.59 26.95 -9.61
N SER A 96 -4.34 27.93 -10.48
CA SER A 96 -5.38 28.82 -10.98
C SER A 96 -5.15 29.18 -12.44
N GLY A 97 -6.21 29.04 -13.25
CA GLY A 97 -6.26 29.55 -14.62
C GLY A 97 -5.69 28.64 -15.71
N LEU A 98 -5.24 27.41 -15.38
CA LEU A 98 -4.58 26.52 -16.36
C LEU A 98 -5.53 26.01 -17.45
N ASP A 99 -5.09 26.13 -18.70
CA ASP A 99 -5.78 25.72 -19.90
C ASP A 99 -5.59 24.22 -20.22
N LEU A 100 -6.31 23.73 -21.23
CA LEU A 100 -6.15 22.36 -21.74
C LEU A 100 -4.74 22.17 -22.34
N GLY A 101 -3.93 21.33 -21.67
CA GLY A 101 -2.55 21.04 -22.07
C GLY A 101 -1.51 21.65 -21.13
N GLU A 102 -1.93 22.54 -20.24
CA GLU A 102 -1.08 23.15 -19.22
C GLU A 102 -1.13 22.37 -17.91
N THR A 103 -0.02 22.40 -17.18
CA THR A 103 0.12 21.63 -15.95
C THR A 103 1.03 22.34 -14.96
N PHE A 104 0.75 22.13 -13.68
CA PHE A 104 1.78 22.21 -12.67
C PHE A 104 2.26 20.81 -12.32
N THR A 105 3.49 20.70 -11.85
CA THR A 105 4.09 19.44 -11.40
C THR A 105 4.84 19.67 -10.11
N ALA A 106 4.58 18.85 -9.10
CA ALA A 106 5.47 18.67 -7.95
C ALA A 106 6.24 17.35 -8.15
N ALA A 107 7.54 17.38 -7.93
CA ALA A 107 8.41 16.23 -8.19
C ALA A 107 9.55 16.18 -7.19
N TYR A 108 10.12 15.00 -7.01
CA TYR A 108 11.32 14.79 -6.20
C TYR A 108 12.46 14.20 -7.03
N SER A 109 13.70 14.36 -6.57
CA SER A 109 14.91 13.74 -7.11
C SER A 109 15.80 13.32 -5.95
N VAL A 110 16.52 12.21 -6.11
CA VAL A 110 17.47 11.68 -5.13
C VAL A 110 18.86 11.68 -5.75
N ASP A 111 19.86 12.13 -5.00
CA ASP A 111 21.28 12.11 -5.39
C ASP A 111 21.59 12.76 -6.74
N GLY A 112 20.77 13.75 -7.13
CA GLY A 112 20.88 14.45 -8.41
C GLY A 112 20.41 13.66 -9.63
N GLY A 113 19.64 12.58 -9.43
CA GLY A 113 18.98 11.81 -10.48
C GLY A 113 17.84 12.58 -11.18
N ALA A 114 17.14 11.88 -12.07
CA ALA A 114 15.95 12.44 -12.72
C ALA A 114 14.85 12.78 -11.70
N PHE A 115 13.97 13.72 -12.07
CA PHE A 115 12.84 14.09 -11.22
C PHE A 115 11.64 13.16 -11.47
N THR A 116 11.14 12.53 -10.41
CA THR A 116 9.93 11.70 -10.39
C THR A 116 8.75 12.54 -9.89
N ALA A 117 7.63 12.51 -10.60
CA ALA A 117 6.46 13.31 -10.25
C ALA A 117 5.74 12.73 -9.01
N LEU A 118 5.39 13.60 -8.06
CA LEU A 118 4.48 13.32 -6.94
C LEU A 118 3.03 13.59 -7.37
N GLU A 119 2.81 14.73 -8.02
CA GLU A 119 1.56 15.04 -8.69
C GLU A 119 1.83 15.89 -9.94
N SER A 120 0.96 15.72 -10.94
CA SER A 120 0.89 16.61 -12.09
C SER A 120 -0.57 16.84 -12.45
N SER A 121 -1.01 18.09 -12.41
CA SER A 121 -2.42 18.44 -12.60
C SER A 121 -2.57 19.84 -13.16
N ARG A 122 -3.76 20.13 -13.68
CA ARG A 122 -4.22 21.46 -14.10
C ARG A 122 -5.00 22.20 -13.02
N ALA A 123 -5.49 21.48 -12.02
CA ALA A 123 -6.37 22.03 -10.99
C ALA A 123 -6.20 21.25 -9.69
N ALA A 124 -5.73 21.95 -8.66
CA ALA A 124 -5.57 21.42 -7.31
C ALA A 124 -5.53 22.57 -6.31
N THR A 125 -6.22 22.41 -5.17
CA THR A 125 -6.21 23.38 -4.07
C THR A 125 -6.21 22.66 -2.72
N GLY A 126 -5.46 23.16 -1.74
CA GLY A 126 -5.39 22.61 -0.38
C GLY A 126 -4.08 21.87 -0.09
N ALA A 127 -4.02 21.16 1.03
CA ALA A 127 -2.87 20.35 1.40
C ALA A 127 -2.79 19.06 0.57
N ALA A 128 -1.57 18.59 0.33
CA ALA A 128 -1.26 17.29 -0.22
C ALA A 128 -0.11 16.66 0.59
N SER A 129 -0.10 15.33 0.67
CA SER A 129 0.92 14.57 1.39
C SER A 129 1.24 13.31 0.59
N PHE A 130 2.52 13.00 0.46
CA PHE A 130 3.03 11.89 -0.33
C PHE A 130 4.12 11.17 0.46
N ARG A 131 3.94 9.87 0.66
CA ARG A 131 5.02 9.01 1.12
C ARG A 131 5.98 8.79 -0.04
N LEU A 132 7.28 8.92 0.22
CA LEU A 132 8.32 8.65 -0.76
C LEU A 132 8.78 7.19 -0.67
N PRO A 133 9.20 6.58 -1.79
CA PRO A 133 9.69 5.20 -1.78
C PRO A 133 11.00 5.08 -1.00
N ALA A 134 11.31 3.88 -0.50
CA ALA A 134 12.55 3.60 0.23
C ALA A 134 13.84 3.96 -0.54
N SER A 135 13.78 4.09 -1.87
CA SER A 135 14.91 4.54 -2.69
C SER A 135 15.38 5.97 -2.40
N VAL A 136 14.62 6.76 -1.63
CA VAL A 136 15.04 8.09 -1.18
C VAL A 136 15.83 8.08 0.13
N GLU A 137 15.78 6.98 0.87
CA GLU A 137 16.31 6.89 2.23
C GLU A 137 17.84 6.97 2.25
N GLY A 138 18.39 7.71 3.21
CA GLY A 138 19.84 7.91 3.30
C GLY A 138 20.48 8.78 2.21
N GLY A 139 19.70 9.25 1.23
CA GLY A 139 20.18 10.05 0.10
C GLY A 139 19.97 11.57 0.23
N ASP A 140 20.37 12.30 -0.80
CA ASP A 140 20.14 13.74 -0.94
C ASP A 140 18.83 14.02 -1.70
N LEU A 141 17.76 14.32 -0.97
CA LEU A 141 16.45 14.63 -1.55
C LEU A 141 16.40 16.06 -2.11
N ARG A 142 15.79 16.25 -3.28
CA ARG A 142 15.45 17.57 -3.84
C ARG A 142 14.00 17.60 -4.28
N LEU A 143 13.29 18.65 -3.88
CA LEU A 143 11.92 18.92 -4.32
C LEU A 143 11.92 19.96 -5.44
N ARG A 144 11.07 19.77 -6.44
CA ARG A 144 10.84 20.73 -7.52
C ARG A 144 9.36 20.95 -7.75
N PHE A 145 8.97 22.21 -7.78
CA PHE A 145 7.66 22.66 -8.22
C PHE A 145 7.83 23.41 -9.53
N SER A 146 7.09 23.01 -10.56
CA SER A 146 7.12 23.63 -11.88
C SER A 146 5.74 23.95 -12.40
N LEU A 147 5.67 24.97 -13.24
CA LEU A 147 4.47 25.43 -13.92
C LEU A 147 4.77 25.58 -15.41
N ASP A 148 4.12 24.73 -16.20
CA ASP A 148 4.09 24.81 -17.66
C ASP A 148 2.75 25.40 -18.09
N ALA A 149 2.78 26.71 -18.33
CA ALA A 149 1.62 27.53 -18.64
C ALA A 149 2.07 28.77 -19.42
N ASP A 150 1.30 29.23 -20.39
CA ASP A 150 1.72 30.27 -21.33
C ASP A 150 1.20 31.68 -21.00
N GLY A 151 0.16 31.78 -20.18
CA GLY A 151 -0.49 33.00 -19.76
C GLY A 151 0.00 33.56 -18.43
N LEU A 152 0.10 34.89 -18.39
CA LEU A 152 0.61 35.64 -17.23
C LEU A 152 -0.33 35.64 -16.01
N LEU A 153 -1.58 35.17 -16.20
CA LEU A 153 -2.59 35.06 -15.16
C LEU A 153 -2.69 33.63 -14.60
N GLU A 154 -2.10 32.64 -15.28
CA GLU A 154 -1.99 31.29 -14.76
C GLU A 154 -0.93 31.21 -13.69
N THR A 155 -1.28 30.60 -12.57
CA THR A 155 -0.39 30.57 -11.41
C THR A 155 -0.50 29.28 -10.63
N LEU A 156 0.63 28.88 -10.05
CA LEU A 156 0.72 27.91 -8.97
C LEU A 156 1.22 28.63 -7.74
N THR A 157 0.50 28.53 -6.64
CA THR A 157 0.98 28.90 -5.31
C THR A 157 1.32 27.63 -4.55
N VAL A 158 2.47 27.61 -3.87
CA VAL A 158 2.94 26.53 -3.00
C VAL A 158 3.33 27.12 -1.66
N ASP A 159 2.91 26.49 -0.57
CA ASP A 159 3.14 26.91 0.81
C ASP A 159 3.31 25.69 1.72
N ASP A 160 3.74 25.90 2.97
CA ASP A 160 3.85 24.88 4.02
C ASP A 160 4.58 23.59 3.57
N VAL A 161 5.70 23.72 2.84
CA VAL A 161 6.47 22.55 2.40
C VAL A 161 7.14 21.92 3.62
N LEU A 162 6.87 20.63 3.85
CA LEU A 162 7.37 19.88 4.98
C LEU A 162 7.88 18.51 4.50
N VAL A 163 9.08 18.15 4.93
CA VAL A 163 9.62 16.79 4.80
C VAL A 163 9.77 16.22 6.21
N GLU A 164 9.07 15.14 6.49
CA GLU A 164 9.16 14.38 7.72
C GLU A 164 9.84 13.04 7.42
N ALA A 165 10.60 12.51 8.36
CA ALA A 165 11.24 11.21 8.24
C ALA A 165 11.32 10.51 9.61
N GLY A 166 11.23 9.19 9.60
CA GLY A 166 11.50 8.31 10.74
C GLY A 166 12.98 7.95 10.86
N ASP A 167 13.30 7.14 11.88
CA ASP A 167 14.62 6.52 12.02
C ASP A 167 14.72 5.39 10.99
N GLY A 168 15.54 5.57 9.95
CA GLY A 168 15.58 4.72 8.74
C GLY A 168 16.18 3.34 8.93
N ASP A 169 15.60 2.53 9.82
CA ASP A 169 15.97 1.13 10.03
C ASP A 169 14.74 0.21 10.18
N ALA A 170 13.59 0.65 9.66
CA ALA A 170 12.41 -0.17 9.49
C ALA A 170 11.64 0.36 8.27
N PRO A 171 10.98 -0.50 7.47
CA PRO A 171 9.77 -0.08 6.79
C PRO A 171 8.87 0.63 7.81
N PRO A 172 7.82 1.37 7.42
CA PRO A 172 6.78 1.68 8.40
C PRO A 172 6.48 0.41 9.16
N GLY A 173 6.41 0.46 10.48
CA GLY A 173 5.64 -0.56 11.16
C GLY A 173 4.29 -0.62 10.44
N GLY A 174 4.03 -1.70 9.70
CA GLY A 174 2.84 -1.82 8.88
C GLY A 174 2.97 -2.28 7.42
N SER A 175 3.99 -1.91 6.62
CA SER A 175 3.93 -2.19 5.17
C SER A 175 5.16 -2.90 4.57
N LEU A 176 4.89 -3.69 3.52
CA LEU A 176 5.87 -4.60 2.92
C LEU A 176 6.98 -3.84 2.17
N PRO A 177 8.24 -4.29 2.23
CA PRO A 177 9.33 -3.66 1.48
C PRO A 177 9.06 -3.70 -0.03
N PRO A 178 9.49 -2.66 -0.77
CA PRO A 178 9.25 -2.58 -2.20
C PRO A 178 10.04 -3.64 -2.97
N VAL A 179 9.48 -4.12 -4.09
CA VAL A 179 10.15 -5.05 -5.01
C VAL A 179 10.31 -4.43 -6.40
N ASP A 180 11.42 -4.72 -7.09
CA ASP A 180 11.64 -4.24 -8.46
C ASP A 180 10.97 -5.13 -9.52
N ASP A 181 10.82 -6.43 -9.23
CA ASP A 181 10.31 -7.42 -10.17
C ASP A 181 9.27 -8.33 -9.50
N VAL A 182 8.04 -8.29 -10.02
CA VAL A 182 6.89 -9.06 -9.57
C VAL A 182 6.74 -10.41 -10.30
N THR A 183 7.60 -10.66 -11.29
CA THR A 183 7.62 -11.91 -12.08
C THR A 183 8.43 -13.01 -11.41
N GLU A 184 9.36 -12.64 -10.56
CA GLU A 184 10.15 -13.56 -9.73
C GLU A 184 9.50 -13.76 -8.36
N PRO A 185 9.83 -14.87 -7.64
CA PRO A 185 9.47 -15.01 -6.24
C PRO A 185 9.97 -13.81 -5.43
N GLY A 186 9.13 -13.32 -4.52
CA GLY A 186 9.49 -12.21 -3.64
C GLY A 186 10.52 -12.61 -2.57
N PRO A 187 10.93 -11.66 -1.71
CA PRO A 187 12.04 -11.85 -0.78
C PRO A 187 11.74 -12.80 0.39
N TYR A 188 10.47 -13.16 0.61
CA TYR A 188 10.05 -13.99 1.73
C TYR A 188 10.10 -15.49 1.39
N ALA A 189 10.73 -16.26 2.26
CA ALA A 189 10.49 -17.70 2.30
C ALA A 189 9.04 -17.97 2.71
N VAL A 190 8.43 -19.04 2.20
CA VAL A 190 7.00 -19.32 2.36
C VAL A 190 6.77 -20.56 3.24
N ALA A 191 5.85 -20.44 4.19
CA ALA A 191 5.26 -21.53 4.95
C ALA A 191 3.85 -21.86 4.43
N VAL A 192 3.44 -23.12 4.57
CA VAL A 192 2.12 -23.62 4.17
C VAL A 192 1.54 -24.44 5.32
N ASP A 193 0.32 -24.12 5.74
CA ASP A 193 -0.53 -24.93 6.63
C ASP A 193 -1.77 -25.37 5.85
N GLU A 194 -1.85 -26.67 5.54
CA GLU A 194 -2.91 -27.29 4.72
C GLU A 194 -4.14 -27.71 5.55
N SER A 195 -4.19 -27.30 6.82
CA SER A 195 -5.27 -27.61 7.78
C SER A 195 -5.79 -26.35 8.48
N ALA A 196 -5.63 -25.20 7.83
CA ALA A 196 -5.98 -23.90 8.37
C ALA A 196 -7.46 -23.54 8.18
N GLY A 197 -7.88 -22.42 8.75
CA GLY A 197 -9.19 -21.83 8.53
C GLY A 197 -10.28 -22.24 9.52
N PRO A 198 -11.51 -21.73 9.34
CA PRO A 198 -12.64 -22.01 10.22
C PRO A 198 -13.04 -23.50 10.28
N GLY A 199 -12.80 -24.24 9.20
CA GLY A 199 -13.17 -25.65 9.02
C GLY A 199 -12.04 -26.67 9.20
N ASP A 200 -10.81 -26.22 9.50
CA ASP A 200 -9.59 -27.03 9.51
C ASP A 200 -9.29 -27.76 8.17
N ASP A 201 -9.77 -27.21 7.05
CA ASP A 201 -9.67 -27.79 5.69
C ASP A 201 -9.22 -26.78 4.61
N GLY A 202 -8.83 -25.57 5.01
CA GLY A 202 -8.23 -24.56 4.15
C GLY A 202 -6.70 -24.58 4.15
N TRP A 203 -6.11 -23.85 3.21
CA TRP A 203 -4.68 -23.60 3.11
C TRP A 203 -4.36 -22.16 3.52
N LEU A 204 -3.46 -22.02 4.49
CA LEU A 204 -2.82 -20.76 4.85
C LEU A 204 -1.38 -20.77 4.32
N VAL A 205 -1.08 -19.84 3.43
CA VAL A 205 0.23 -19.68 2.79
C VAL A 205 0.77 -18.30 3.14
N TYR A 206 1.91 -18.23 3.82
CA TYR A 206 2.38 -16.98 4.45
C TYR A 206 3.91 -16.90 4.50
N PRO A 207 4.49 -15.69 4.67
CA PRO A 207 5.90 -15.51 4.96
C PRO A 207 6.31 -16.32 6.19
N ALA A 208 7.31 -17.19 6.04
CA ALA A 208 7.75 -18.10 7.10
C ALA A 208 8.31 -17.35 8.33
N ASP A 209 8.86 -16.16 8.10
CA ASP A 209 9.32 -15.22 9.12
C ASP A 209 8.37 -14.01 9.17
N ALA A 210 7.07 -14.23 9.35
CA ALA A 210 6.09 -13.15 9.48
C ALA A 210 6.45 -12.19 10.64
N GLY A 211 6.18 -10.89 10.47
CA GLY A 211 6.53 -9.86 11.45
C GLY A 211 8.01 -9.46 11.45
N ARG A 212 8.82 -10.11 10.61
CA ARG A 212 10.24 -9.78 10.47
C ARG A 212 10.39 -8.30 10.11
N ASP A 213 11.34 -7.67 10.79
CA ASP A 213 11.68 -6.26 10.61
C ASP A 213 10.49 -5.30 10.88
N GLY A 214 9.48 -5.76 11.65
CA GLY A 214 8.30 -4.97 12.03
C GLY A 214 7.25 -4.83 10.94
N VAL A 215 7.32 -5.65 9.89
CA VAL A 215 6.38 -5.64 8.77
C VAL A 215 5.07 -6.32 9.18
N ASP A 216 3.96 -5.61 9.03
CA ASP A 216 2.64 -6.23 9.02
C ASP A 216 2.30 -6.67 7.60
N HIS A 217 1.68 -7.84 7.48
CA HIS A 217 1.45 -8.49 6.20
C HIS A 217 0.00 -8.28 5.74
N PRO A 218 -0.23 -7.68 4.55
CA PRO A 218 -1.56 -7.57 3.98
C PRO A 218 -2.17 -8.93 3.66
N ILE A 219 -3.50 -8.98 3.65
CA ILE A 219 -4.27 -10.22 3.56
C ILE A 219 -4.82 -10.40 2.14
N LEU A 220 -4.65 -11.59 1.58
CA LEU A 220 -5.36 -12.03 0.37
C LEU A 220 -6.20 -13.27 0.69
N VAL A 221 -7.51 -13.21 0.50
CA VAL A 221 -8.35 -14.41 0.47
C VAL A 221 -8.66 -14.77 -0.98
N TRP A 222 -8.28 -15.98 -1.39
CA TRP A 222 -8.39 -16.45 -2.76
C TRP A 222 -9.42 -17.57 -2.91
N GLY A 223 -10.39 -17.39 -3.81
CA GLY A 223 -11.40 -18.36 -4.18
C GLY A 223 -11.01 -19.20 -5.40
N PRO A 224 -10.88 -20.53 -5.26
CA PRO A 224 -10.62 -21.43 -6.38
C PRO A 224 -11.82 -21.58 -7.34
N GLY A 225 -11.52 -22.06 -8.55
CA GLY A 225 -12.48 -22.33 -9.63
C GLY A 225 -13.31 -23.60 -9.41
N ALA A 226 -14.30 -23.84 -10.27
CA ALA A 226 -15.25 -24.91 -10.00
C ALA A 226 -14.60 -26.30 -9.95
N GLY A 227 -14.78 -27.00 -8.83
CA GLY A 227 -14.28 -28.36 -8.63
C GLY A 227 -12.80 -28.47 -8.30
N SER A 228 -12.11 -27.34 -8.07
CA SER A 228 -10.74 -27.31 -7.58
C SER A 228 -10.66 -26.98 -6.09
N ASP A 229 -9.47 -27.18 -5.55
CA ASP A 229 -9.07 -26.87 -4.18
C ASP A 229 -7.77 -26.03 -4.18
N PRO A 230 -7.27 -25.58 -3.02
CA PRO A 230 -6.07 -24.75 -2.95
C PRO A 230 -4.81 -25.38 -3.58
N ALA A 231 -4.69 -26.70 -3.62
CA ALA A 231 -3.53 -27.37 -4.17
C ALA A 231 -3.39 -27.13 -5.69
N ASP A 232 -4.52 -26.96 -6.39
CA ASP A 232 -4.53 -26.59 -7.81
C ASP A 232 -3.99 -25.17 -8.08
N TYR A 233 -3.78 -24.38 -7.03
CA TYR A 233 -3.28 -22.99 -7.08
C TYR A 233 -1.97 -22.80 -6.32
N GLU A 234 -1.34 -23.88 -5.83
CA GLU A 234 -0.17 -23.80 -4.94
C GLU A 234 0.93 -22.89 -5.49
N ASP A 235 1.20 -22.95 -6.78
CA ASP A 235 2.19 -22.10 -7.46
C ASP A 235 1.90 -20.60 -7.27
N MET A 236 0.67 -20.16 -7.54
CA MET A 236 0.29 -18.76 -7.35
C MET A 236 0.17 -18.37 -5.87
N LEU A 237 -0.38 -19.26 -5.01
CA LEU A 237 -0.49 -18.97 -3.58
C LEU A 237 0.90 -18.73 -2.96
N ARG A 238 1.89 -19.54 -3.36
CA ARG A 238 3.30 -19.34 -2.96
C ARG A 238 3.90 -18.08 -3.56
N GLN A 239 3.60 -17.75 -4.81
CA GLN A 239 4.06 -16.51 -5.44
C GLN A 239 3.60 -15.30 -4.62
N TRP A 240 2.30 -15.16 -4.36
CA TRP A 240 1.78 -14.04 -3.58
C TRP A 240 2.34 -14.02 -2.15
N ALA A 241 2.43 -15.17 -1.48
CA ALA A 241 3.02 -15.20 -0.14
C ALA A 241 4.51 -14.83 -0.12
N SER A 242 5.28 -15.19 -1.15
CA SER A 242 6.69 -14.80 -1.25
C SER A 242 6.89 -13.29 -1.41
N HIS A 243 5.87 -12.59 -1.93
CA HIS A 243 5.82 -11.13 -2.03
C HIS A 243 5.41 -10.44 -0.73
N GLY A 244 5.11 -11.21 0.33
CA GLY A 244 4.81 -10.70 1.66
C GLY A 244 3.33 -10.80 2.04
N PHE A 245 2.45 -11.31 1.19
CA PHE A 245 1.04 -11.43 1.52
C PHE A 245 0.75 -12.64 2.43
N VAL A 246 -0.17 -12.50 3.36
CA VAL A 246 -0.77 -13.66 4.05
C VAL A 246 -1.97 -14.11 3.24
N VAL A 247 -1.84 -15.28 2.63
CA VAL A 247 -2.80 -15.80 1.65
C VAL A 247 -3.60 -16.95 2.26
N TYR A 248 -4.92 -16.84 2.24
CA TYR A 248 -5.82 -17.93 2.59
C TYR A 248 -6.61 -18.41 1.37
N SER A 249 -6.77 -19.71 1.23
CA SER A 249 -7.63 -20.31 0.20
C SER A 249 -8.26 -21.59 0.72
N GLU A 250 -9.47 -21.90 0.29
CA GLU A 250 -10.16 -23.16 0.64
C GLU A 250 -10.95 -23.70 -0.55
N VAL A 251 -11.65 -24.82 -0.38
CA VAL A 251 -12.38 -25.49 -1.46
C VAL A 251 -13.35 -24.54 -2.15
N SER A 252 -13.35 -24.57 -3.49
CA SER A 252 -14.14 -23.64 -4.28
C SER A 252 -15.62 -23.60 -3.93
N SER A 253 -16.13 -22.40 -3.68
CA SER A 253 -17.54 -22.07 -3.49
C SER A 253 -17.95 -20.87 -4.35
N SER A 254 -19.24 -20.75 -4.64
CA SER A 254 -19.84 -19.54 -5.22
C SER A 254 -20.52 -18.65 -4.17
N ASP A 255 -20.67 -19.14 -2.94
CA ASP A 255 -21.11 -18.36 -1.78
C ASP A 255 -19.87 -17.64 -1.24
N GLY A 256 -19.92 -16.31 -1.15
CA GLY A 256 -18.77 -15.51 -0.69
C GLY A 256 -18.60 -15.49 0.83
N GLY A 257 -19.57 -16.01 1.59
CA GLY A 257 -19.56 -15.96 3.05
C GLY A 257 -18.31 -16.58 3.68
N TYR A 258 -17.76 -17.64 3.08
CA TYR A 258 -16.53 -18.26 3.59
C TYR A 258 -15.32 -17.32 3.51
N MET A 259 -15.27 -16.40 2.55
CA MET A 259 -14.16 -15.46 2.43
C MET A 259 -14.17 -14.47 3.61
N VAL A 260 -15.36 -14.08 4.04
CA VAL A 260 -15.58 -13.24 5.23
C VAL A 260 -15.24 -14.03 6.50
N ASP A 261 -15.70 -15.29 6.61
CA ASP A 261 -15.38 -16.16 7.75
C ASP A 261 -13.86 -16.43 7.86
N ALA A 262 -13.17 -16.56 6.72
CA ALA A 262 -11.73 -16.70 6.65
C ALA A 262 -10.99 -15.45 7.12
N LEU A 263 -11.47 -14.26 6.73
CA LEU A 263 -10.93 -12.99 7.22
C LEU A 263 -11.11 -12.84 8.74
N ASP A 264 -12.30 -13.15 9.27
CA ASP A 264 -12.57 -13.16 10.72
C ASP A 264 -11.64 -14.14 11.46
N TRP A 265 -11.38 -15.30 10.86
CA TRP A 265 -10.44 -16.29 11.39
C TRP A 265 -9.00 -15.74 11.39
N LEU A 266 -8.54 -15.12 10.31
CA LEU A 266 -7.22 -14.49 10.21
C LEU A 266 -7.04 -13.39 11.26
N GLU A 267 -8.04 -12.53 11.49
CA GLU A 267 -8.01 -11.54 12.57
C GLU A 267 -7.90 -12.19 13.96
N THR A 268 -8.59 -13.31 14.17
CA THR A 268 -8.46 -14.11 15.40
C THR A 268 -7.06 -14.71 15.55
N ARG A 269 -6.44 -15.15 14.44
CA ARG A 269 -5.05 -15.60 14.42
C ARG A 269 -4.09 -14.46 14.76
N ASN A 270 -4.34 -13.26 14.23
CA ASN A 270 -3.55 -12.07 14.51
C ASN A 270 -3.59 -11.70 16.00
N ALA A 271 -4.72 -11.90 16.68
CA ALA A 271 -4.89 -11.61 18.10
C ALA A 271 -4.37 -12.69 19.06
N SER A 272 -3.95 -13.86 18.55
CA SER A 272 -3.61 -15.03 19.39
C SER A 272 -2.10 -15.19 19.60
N PRO A 273 -1.57 -15.07 20.85
CA PRO A 273 -0.14 -15.22 21.12
C PRO A 273 0.47 -16.60 20.79
N ALA A 274 -0.37 -17.59 20.50
CA ALA A 274 0.07 -18.92 20.07
C ALA A 274 0.13 -19.05 18.52
N SER A 275 -0.31 -18.02 17.80
CA SER A 275 -0.30 -18.00 16.35
C SER A 275 1.07 -17.58 15.81
N PRO A 276 1.53 -18.15 14.67
CA PRO A 276 2.71 -17.65 13.96
C PRO A 276 2.48 -16.29 13.29
N LEU A 277 1.27 -15.77 13.32
CA LEU A 277 0.87 -14.47 12.75
C LEU A 277 0.51 -13.44 13.84
N TYR A 278 0.99 -13.65 15.07
CA TYR A 278 0.54 -12.86 16.22
C TYR A 278 1.04 -11.42 16.14
N GLN A 279 0.13 -10.49 15.89
CA GLN A 279 0.39 -9.06 15.67
C GLN A 279 1.21 -8.76 14.42
N ASP A 280 1.11 -9.61 13.39
CA ASP A 280 1.91 -9.49 12.16
C ASP A 280 1.02 -9.33 10.90
N LEU A 281 -0.31 -9.12 11.06
CA LEU A 281 -1.21 -8.87 9.94
C LEU A 281 -1.63 -7.40 9.85
N ASP A 282 -1.60 -6.85 8.64
CA ASP A 282 -2.22 -5.57 8.32
C ASP A 282 -3.69 -5.81 7.97
N THR A 283 -4.57 -5.56 8.94
CA THR A 283 -6.02 -5.74 8.76
C THR A 283 -6.71 -4.56 8.08
N SER A 284 -6.00 -3.46 7.80
CA SER A 284 -6.50 -2.39 6.93
C SER A 284 -6.27 -2.69 5.45
N GLU A 285 -5.29 -3.54 5.14
CA GLU A 285 -4.94 -3.90 3.78
C GLU A 285 -5.41 -5.33 3.47
N VAL A 286 -6.63 -5.43 2.95
CA VAL A 286 -7.30 -6.70 2.66
C VAL A 286 -7.81 -6.76 1.22
N ALA A 287 -7.52 -7.86 0.52
CA ALA A 287 -8.06 -8.13 -0.81
C ALA A 287 -8.77 -9.48 -0.84
N PHE A 288 -9.90 -9.53 -1.53
CA PHE A 288 -10.52 -10.78 -1.93
C PHE A 288 -10.34 -10.98 -3.42
N GLY A 289 -10.01 -12.19 -3.84
CA GLY A 289 -9.90 -12.53 -5.24
C GLY A 289 -10.39 -13.93 -5.56
N GLY A 290 -10.61 -14.22 -6.83
CA GLY A 290 -10.95 -15.58 -7.22
C GLY A 290 -10.93 -15.84 -8.71
N HIS A 291 -10.82 -17.13 -9.03
CA HIS A 291 -10.87 -17.66 -10.39
C HIS A 291 -12.25 -18.26 -10.66
N SER A 292 -12.89 -17.89 -11.78
CA SER A 292 -14.11 -18.56 -12.29
C SER A 292 -15.21 -18.56 -11.23
N ARG A 293 -15.57 -19.72 -10.68
CA ARG A 293 -16.53 -19.82 -9.56
C ARG A 293 -16.11 -19.01 -8.33
N GLY A 294 -14.83 -18.96 -8.01
CA GLY A 294 -14.32 -18.14 -6.92
C GLY A 294 -14.53 -16.64 -7.13
N SER A 295 -14.46 -16.16 -8.38
CA SER A 295 -14.80 -14.77 -8.71
C SER A 295 -16.26 -14.43 -8.42
N LEU A 296 -17.17 -15.40 -8.49
CA LEU A 296 -18.58 -15.19 -8.09
C LEU A 296 -18.69 -15.00 -6.58
N GLY A 297 -17.99 -15.83 -5.81
CA GLY A 297 -17.90 -15.68 -4.36
C GLY A 297 -17.31 -14.31 -3.99
N THR A 298 -16.27 -13.87 -4.68
CA THR A 298 -15.70 -12.53 -4.49
C THR A 298 -16.73 -11.42 -4.80
N PHE A 299 -17.54 -11.56 -5.85
CA PHE A 299 -18.60 -10.59 -6.12
C PHE A 299 -19.72 -10.60 -5.08
N ASP A 300 -20.09 -11.78 -4.57
CA ASP A 300 -21.15 -11.95 -3.56
C ASP A 300 -20.88 -11.11 -2.29
N VAL A 301 -19.60 -10.91 -1.94
CA VAL A 301 -19.16 -10.13 -0.77
C VAL A 301 -18.31 -8.90 -1.15
N ALA A 302 -18.46 -8.37 -2.36
CA ALA A 302 -17.67 -7.23 -2.85
C ALA A 302 -17.96 -5.87 -2.14
N ASP A 303 -19.00 -5.82 -1.29
CA ASP A 303 -19.29 -4.70 -0.39
C ASP A 303 -18.73 -4.89 1.04
N GLU A 304 -17.95 -5.95 1.29
CA GLU A 304 -17.26 -6.15 2.57
C GLU A 304 -16.42 -4.90 2.91
N PRO A 305 -16.76 -4.17 3.99
CA PRO A 305 -16.18 -2.86 4.28
C PRO A 305 -14.67 -2.88 4.53
N ARG A 306 -14.11 -4.03 4.93
CA ARG A 306 -12.68 -4.21 5.18
C ARG A 306 -11.82 -4.29 3.93
N LEU A 307 -12.40 -4.55 2.76
CA LEU A 307 -11.61 -4.70 1.53
C LEU A 307 -10.98 -3.36 1.11
N ALA A 308 -9.75 -3.41 0.63
CA ALA A 308 -9.07 -2.36 -0.12
C ALA A 308 -9.29 -2.53 -1.64
N THR A 309 -9.41 -3.78 -2.12
CA THR A 309 -9.61 -4.10 -3.54
C THR A 309 -10.21 -5.49 -3.75
N THR A 310 -10.69 -5.78 -4.97
CA THR A 310 -11.07 -7.12 -5.40
C THR A 310 -10.35 -7.55 -6.70
N VAL A 311 -10.14 -8.86 -6.86
CA VAL A 311 -9.50 -9.47 -8.05
C VAL A 311 -10.39 -10.56 -8.64
N HIS A 312 -10.76 -10.41 -9.92
CA HIS A 312 -11.68 -11.32 -10.60
C HIS A 312 -11.03 -11.86 -11.87
N VAL A 313 -10.80 -13.18 -11.91
CA VAL A 313 -10.10 -13.84 -13.01
C VAL A 313 -11.01 -14.85 -13.69
N ALA A 314 -11.09 -14.80 -15.02
CA ALA A 314 -11.88 -15.72 -15.86
C ALA A 314 -13.28 -15.97 -15.27
N GLY A 315 -13.88 -14.90 -14.73
CA GLY A 315 -15.04 -14.94 -13.86
C GLY A 315 -16.14 -14.03 -14.39
N GLY A 316 -17.04 -13.61 -13.51
CA GLY A 316 -18.02 -12.60 -13.87
C GLY A 316 -19.39 -12.79 -13.24
N SER A 317 -20.21 -11.75 -13.17
CA SER A 317 -21.59 -11.89 -12.69
C SER A 317 -22.40 -12.71 -13.70
N PHE A 318 -23.07 -13.78 -13.23
CA PHE A 318 -23.84 -14.65 -14.13
C PHE A 318 -25.13 -14.00 -14.65
N ASP A 319 -25.59 -12.93 -14.03
CA ASP A 319 -26.69 -12.11 -14.54
C ASP A 319 -26.27 -11.13 -15.65
N GLY A 320 -24.95 -10.95 -15.86
CA GLY A 320 -24.37 -10.01 -16.83
C GLY A 320 -24.62 -8.55 -16.48
N GLY A 321 -25.05 -8.26 -15.25
CA GLY A 321 -25.30 -6.93 -14.72
C GLY A 321 -24.06 -6.24 -14.17
N GLY A 322 -22.95 -6.96 -13.94
CA GLY A 322 -21.89 -6.49 -13.07
C GLY A 322 -22.33 -6.42 -11.60
N PRO A 323 -21.39 -6.30 -10.65
CA PRO A 323 -21.72 -6.22 -9.23
C PRO A 323 -22.26 -4.83 -8.83
N ASP A 324 -23.57 -4.72 -8.57
CA ASP A 324 -24.17 -3.51 -7.96
C ASP A 324 -23.62 -3.24 -6.54
N ASN A 325 -22.97 -4.22 -5.91
CA ASN A 325 -22.40 -4.14 -4.57
C ASN A 325 -20.91 -3.80 -4.54
N LEU A 326 -20.18 -3.77 -5.66
CA LEU A 326 -18.75 -3.44 -5.65
C LEU A 326 -18.50 -2.00 -5.16
N ARG A 327 -17.58 -1.82 -4.20
CA ARG A 327 -17.29 -0.51 -3.56
C ARG A 327 -15.84 -0.04 -3.69
N ARG A 328 -14.94 -0.94 -4.06
CA ARG A 328 -13.48 -0.72 -4.05
C ARG A 328 -12.89 -0.91 -5.44
N PRO A 329 -11.67 -0.39 -5.73
CA PRO A 329 -10.99 -0.67 -6.98
C PRO A 329 -10.98 -2.16 -7.31
N ALA A 330 -11.19 -2.52 -8.58
CA ALA A 330 -11.24 -3.91 -9.00
C ALA A 330 -10.29 -4.21 -10.17
N LEU A 331 -9.69 -5.40 -10.12
CA LEU A 331 -8.87 -5.99 -11.19
C LEU A 331 -9.65 -7.09 -11.89
N TYR A 332 -9.87 -6.95 -13.20
CA TYR A 332 -10.52 -7.97 -14.03
C TYR A 332 -9.51 -8.54 -15.05
N ILE A 333 -9.28 -9.85 -15.02
CA ILE A 333 -8.38 -10.55 -15.96
C ILE A 333 -9.11 -11.71 -16.63
N GLY A 334 -9.29 -11.66 -17.95
CA GLY A 334 -9.82 -12.76 -18.76
C GLY A 334 -8.79 -13.24 -19.79
N GLY A 335 -9.23 -14.13 -20.67
CA GLY A 335 -8.43 -14.63 -21.79
C GLY A 335 -9.23 -14.65 -23.09
N ASP A 336 -8.59 -14.42 -24.23
CA ASP A 336 -9.27 -14.36 -25.54
C ASP A 336 -9.91 -15.69 -25.97
N ASP A 337 -9.40 -16.81 -25.47
CA ASP A 337 -9.92 -18.17 -25.66
C ASP A 337 -10.82 -18.66 -24.50
N ASP A 338 -11.20 -17.78 -23.58
CA ASP A 338 -12.06 -18.08 -22.44
C ASP A 338 -13.56 -17.91 -22.75
N PHE A 339 -14.36 -18.91 -22.37
CA PHE A 339 -15.83 -18.86 -22.46
C PHE A 339 -16.48 -17.83 -21.51
N ALA A 340 -15.78 -17.39 -20.46
CA ALA A 340 -16.27 -16.41 -19.49
C ALA A 340 -16.00 -14.96 -19.94
N THR A 341 -15.16 -14.72 -20.96
CA THR A 341 -14.75 -13.37 -21.39
C THR A 341 -15.93 -12.46 -21.68
N GLY A 342 -16.95 -12.96 -22.37
CA GLY A 342 -18.16 -12.17 -22.64
C GLY A 342 -18.91 -11.73 -21.37
N ASN A 343 -18.81 -12.46 -20.26
CA ASN A 343 -19.34 -12.02 -18.96
C ASN A 343 -18.47 -10.88 -18.40
N MET A 344 -17.15 -11.07 -18.37
CA MET A 344 -16.21 -10.07 -17.85
C MET A 344 -16.31 -8.72 -18.57
N GLU A 345 -16.51 -8.73 -19.89
CA GLU A 345 -16.71 -7.49 -20.65
C GLU A 345 -17.98 -6.73 -20.25
N ARG A 346 -19.05 -7.46 -19.90
CA ARG A 346 -20.30 -6.87 -19.39
C ARG A 346 -20.08 -6.30 -18.00
N ASP A 347 -19.41 -7.05 -17.13
CA ASP A 347 -19.10 -6.59 -15.78
C ASP A 347 -18.23 -5.34 -15.80
N TYR A 348 -17.20 -5.31 -16.65
CA TYR A 348 -16.39 -4.12 -16.88
C TYR A 348 -17.27 -2.94 -17.32
N THR A 349 -18.15 -3.16 -18.29
CA THR A 349 -19.04 -2.10 -18.81
C THR A 349 -19.91 -1.51 -17.70
N ASN A 350 -20.46 -2.33 -16.82
CA ASN A 350 -21.40 -1.92 -15.78
C ASN A 350 -20.73 -1.50 -14.46
N THR A 351 -19.43 -1.74 -14.29
CA THR A 351 -18.69 -1.36 -13.08
C THR A 351 -18.52 0.16 -12.97
N ASP A 352 -18.91 0.73 -11.82
CA ASP A 352 -18.87 2.19 -11.56
C ASP A 352 -17.77 2.64 -10.58
N VAL A 353 -16.98 1.70 -10.06
CA VAL A 353 -15.77 1.96 -9.26
C VAL A 353 -14.53 2.01 -10.16
N PRO A 354 -13.36 2.48 -9.67
CA PRO A 354 -12.09 2.33 -10.39
C PRO A 354 -11.87 0.88 -10.81
N VAL A 355 -11.56 0.66 -12.08
CA VAL A 355 -11.33 -0.69 -12.61
C VAL A 355 -10.19 -0.70 -13.60
N TRP A 356 -9.35 -1.72 -13.51
CA TRP A 356 -8.39 -2.10 -14.54
C TRP A 356 -8.76 -3.48 -15.06
N PHE A 357 -8.74 -3.62 -16.38
CA PHE A 357 -9.29 -4.76 -17.09
C PHE A 357 -8.32 -5.20 -18.17
N ASN A 358 -8.13 -6.51 -18.33
CA ASN A 358 -7.33 -7.10 -19.39
C ASN A 358 -7.95 -8.41 -19.90
N ILE A 359 -8.00 -8.59 -21.22
CA ILE A 359 -8.18 -9.89 -21.88
C ILE A 359 -6.84 -10.31 -22.44
N LEU A 360 -6.22 -11.31 -21.80
CA LEU A 360 -4.91 -11.82 -22.18
C LEU A 360 -4.97 -12.55 -23.52
N ASP A 361 -3.96 -12.34 -24.35
CA ASP A 361 -3.80 -13.04 -25.64
C ASP A 361 -3.44 -14.53 -25.42
N ASP A 362 -3.88 -15.40 -26.34
CA ASP A 362 -3.60 -16.84 -26.37
C ASP A 362 -3.86 -17.54 -25.02
N THR A 363 -4.92 -17.12 -24.31
CA THR A 363 -5.17 -17.52 -22.92
C THR A 363 -6.56 -18.12 -22.74
N ASP A 364 -6.61 -19.38 -22.30
CA ASP A 364 -7.88 -20.05 -21.98
C ASP A 364 -8.35 -19.81 -20.54
N HIS A 365 -9.54 -20.33 -20.22
CA HIS A 365 -10.16 -20.23 -18.90
C HIS A 365 -9.23 -20.67 -17.75
N ILE A 366 -8.49 -21.77 -17.93
CA ILE A 366 -7.66 -22.35 -16.87
C ILE A 366 -6.35 -21.57 -16.72
N LEU A 367 -5.77 -21.15 -17.84
CA LEU A 367 -4.51 -20.42 -17.86
C LEU A 367 -4.64 -18.95 -17.46
N ALA A 368 -5.83 -18.36 -17.49
CA ALA A 368 -6.04 -16.95 -17.14
C ALA A 368 -5.41 -16.54 -15.79
N THR A 369 -5.56 -17.37 -14.76
CA THR A 369 -4.93 -17.09 -13.44
C THR A 369 -3.41 -17.22 -13.49
N ARG A 370 -2.88 -18.19 -14.23
CA ARG A 370 -1.43 -18.46 -14.33
C ARG A 370 -0.71 -17.39 -15.14
N ASN A 371 -1.29 -17.00 -16.26
CA ASN A 371 -0.76 -15.94 -17.11
C ASN A 371 -0.95 -14.56 -16.46
N GLY A 372 -2.03 -14.37 -15.69
CA GLY A 372 -2.31 -13.14 -14.95
C GLY A 372 -1.62 -13.00 -13.59
N GLN A 373 -0.92 -14.02 -13.07
CA GLN A 373 -0.45 -14.04 -11.69
C GLN A 373 0.46 -12.87 -11.31
N HIS A 374 1.29 -12.39 -12.26
CA HIS A 374 2.21 -11.27 -12.05
C HIS A 374 1.50 -9.92 -12.08
N ILE A 375 0.44 -9.81 -12.90
CA ILE A 375 -0.46 -8.65 -12.90
C ILE A 375 -1.17 -8.57 -11.54
N ILE A 376 -1.65 -9.71 -11.02
CA ILE A 376 -2.28 -9.79 -9.68
C ILE A 376 -1.27 -9.40 -8.61
N THR A 377 -0.03 -9.88 -8.70
CA THR A 377 1.04 -9.53 -7.75
C THR A 377 1.30 -8.03 -7.75
N ALA A 378 1.49 -7.41 -8.93
CA ALA A 378 1.69 -5.96 -9.06
C ALA A 378 0.50 -5.15 -8.53
N TRP A 379 -0.72 -5.61 -8.79
CA TRP A 379 -1.94 -4.94 -8.34
C TRP A 379 -2.07 -4.94 -6.83
N LEU A 380 -1.83 -6.10 -6.20
CA LEU A 380 -1.85 -6.21 -4.75
C LEU A 380 -0.74 -5.36 -4.14
N ARG A 381 0.46 -5.37 -4.74
CA ARG A 381 1.58 -4.56 -4.27
C ARG A 381 1.31 -3.06 -4.37
N TRP A 382 0.65 -2.63 -5.44
CA TRP A 382 0.22 -1.24 -5.61
C TRP A 382 -0.76 -0.84 -4.51
N LEU A 383 -1.86 -1.58 -4.34
CA LEU A 383 -2.98 -1.14 -3.52
C LEU A 383 -2.86 -1.47 -2.03
N LEU A 384 -2.11 -2.52 -1.68
CA LEU A 384 -2.04 -3.02 -0.30
C LEU A 384 -0.68 -2.83 0.35
N ALA A 385 0.30 -2.35 -0.40
CA ALA A 385 1.69 -2.41 0.04
C ALA A 385 2.49 -1.17 -0.35
N ASP A 386 1.78 -0.03 -0.45
CA ASP A 386 2.31 1.31 -0.66
C ASP A 386 3.17 1.52 -1.91
N GLU A 387 3.11 0.62 -2.89
CA GLU A 387 3.90 0.74 -4.12
C GLU A 387 3.19 1.62 -5.18
N GLU A 388 2.93 2.88 -4.83
CA GLU A 388 2.19 3.82 -5.69
C GLU A 388 2.85 4.08 -7.06
N PHE A 389 4.15 3.83 -7.21
CA PHE A 389 4.82 3.92 -8.50
C PHE A 389 4.23 2.96 -9.55
N ARG A 390 3.72 1.79 -9.11
CA ARG A 390 3.05 0.81 -9.97
C ARG A 390 1.81 1.35 -10.66
N ARG A 391 1.15 2.35 -10.06
CA ARG A 391 0.03 3.04 -10.69
C ARG A 391 0.37 3.50 -12.10
N ALA A 392 1.53 4.14 -12.27
CA ALA A 392 1.95 4.69 -13.55
C ALA A 392 2.76 3.68 -14.38
N ASP A 393 3.60 2.89 -13.72
CA ASP A 393 4.51 1.99 -14.42
C ASP A 393 3.78 0.74 -14.94
N ASP A 394 2.89 0.18 -14.14
CA ASP A 394 2.31 -1.14 -14.40
C ASP A 394 0.86 -1.09 -14.91
N PHE A 395 0.08 -0.04 -14.62
CA PHE A 395 -1.37 -0.02 -14.86
C PHE A 395 -1.93 1.14 -15.69
N LEU A 396 -1.79 2.39 -15.23
CA LEU A 396 -2.53 3.56 -15.75
C LEU A 396 -1.71 4.40 -16.73
N SER A 397 -0.97 3.73 -17.61
CA SER A 397 -0.16 4.35 -18.67
C SER A 397 -0.43 3.67 -20.01
N SER A 398 -0.30 4.42 -21.10
CA SER A 398 -0.36 3.85 -22.46
C SER A 398 0.82 2.94 -22.80
N THR A 399 1.86 2.95 -21.98
CA THR A 399 3.06 2.11 -22.14
C THR A 399 3.32 1.29 -20.87
N CYS A 400 2.26 0.88 -20.18
CA CYS A 400 2.40 0.16 -18.92
C CYS A 400 3.02 -1.23 -19.11
N THR A 401 3.70 -1.75 -18.09
CA THR A 401 4.41 -3.05 -18.12
C THR A 401 3.54 -4.19 -18.65
N PHE A 402 2.25 -4.21 -18.29
CA PHE A 402 1.32 -5.29 -18.64
C PHE A 402 0.40 -4.98 -19.83
N CYS A 403 0.55 -3.79 -20.44
CA CYS A 403 -0.34 -3.32 -21.50
C CYS A 403 -0.21 -4.11 -22.82
N ASP A 404 0.94 -4.74 -23.04
CA ASP A 404 1.22 -5.52 -24.26
C ASP A 404 0.85 -7.01 -24.12
N LEU A 405 0.27 -7.44 -23.00
CA LEU A 405 -0.13 -8.83 -22.75
C LEU A 405 -1.55 -9.18 -23.25
N GLY A 406 -2.30 -8.19 -23.74
CA GLY A 406 -3.68 -8.37 -24.17
C GLY A 406 -4.43 -7.06 -24.43
N ASP A 407 -5.77 -7.12 -24.48
CA ASP A 407 -6.63 -5.93 -24.61
C ASP A 407 -6.87 -5.26 -23.25
N VAL A 408 -6.02 -4.26 -22.94
CA VAL A 408 -6.07 -3.50 -21.69
C VAL A 408 -7.00 -2.30 -21.76
N ARG A 409 -7.86 -2.17 -20.75
CA ARG A 409 -8.80 -1.06 -20.57
C ARG A 409 -8.86 -0.67 -19.09
N TYR A 410 -9.03 0.61 -18.80
CA TYR A 410 -9.26 1.09 -17.44
C TYR A 410 -10.19 2.31 -17.43
N LYS A 411 -10.96 2.49 -16.35
CA LYS A 411 -11.87 3.63 -16.16
C LYS A 411 -12.09 3.97 -14.69
N ASN A 412 -12.72 5.12 -14.45
CA ASN A 412 -13.16 5.61 -13.14
C ASN A 412 -12.02 5.90 -12.12
N TRP A 413 -10.81 6.25 -12.59
CA TRP A 413 -9.62 6.59 -11.77
C TRP A 413 -9.42 8.07 -11.52
#